data_AF-A0A1T5G0K6-F1
#
_entry.id   AF-A0A1T5G0K6-F1
#
_cell.length_a   1.000
_cell.length_b   1.000
_cell.length_c   1.000
_cell.angle_alpha   90.00
_cell.angle_beta   90.00
_cell.angle_gamma   90.00
#
_symmetry.space_group_name_H-M   'P 1'
#
loop_
_entity.id
_entity.type
_entity.pdbx_description
1 polymer ?
#
loop_
_entity_poly.entity_id
_entity_poly.type
_entity_poly.pdbx_seq_one_letter_code
_entity_poly.pdbx_strand_id
1 'polypeptide(L)'
;MLLDCDEQLFMTYKHNGEKGAEKLLSKWLEAESDSPADPKILGTALSPNLFLVNEETAMNIAFSTARKYWGRVTIDMQTFFNKYGLDTKFVNERLNAFFYTQKGKETFFEQLFAQHTMDLERLIWLIFGKRMQITMPVNELQTIFLYKFENEYLVHMIYKEDTHFWHWLFMKKVYSLFIHKPLEQFTFIHEMMGHVEQSTRNTCGHVNNFVDNYKKTLDKCITYVDNYNSTCLAKKQLHLYQIVTHYRLSEGDYSCVKALITSFEADWRYSMYALTEKEKALIAYLQFHIAHKEKIPETVIYYGEYLLEDERLNNYAIEILLEYKELLPNRKPTPPAIIKNYELNFLENLYAVLLDHYVKMERYQEGLQLLKEHVLASNKKIHAALVQNNYSNEQFIAIEASVQQDIALHVNNSLQHIGLSVEEWRQHYRQPETPYSLVAQSASLHMLNILKVLFVTEQYELFEKLMEIYKKYLLIDDHFEKLRVFISAYV
;
A
#
# COMPACT_ATOMS: atom_id res chain seq x y z
N MET A 1 31.76 -8.17 -3.69
CA MET A 1 32.20 -9.54 -4.01
C MET A 1 30.93 -10.27 -4.38
N LEU A 2 30.84 -10.82 -5.58
CA LEU A 2 29.68 -11.63 -5.97
C LEU A 2 29.83 -13.04 -5.40
N LEU A 3 28.73 -13.77 -5.28
CA LEU A 3 28.80 -15.21 -5.10
C LEU A 3 29.33 -15.82 -6.41
N ASP A 4 30.11 -16.90 -6.33
CA ASP A 4 30.72 -17.53 -7.51
C ASP A 4 29.66 -17.92 -8.55
N CYS A 5 28.48 -18.39 -8.10
CA CYS A 5 27.36 -18.71 -8.99
C CYS A 5 26.82 -17.48 -9.73
N ASP A 6 26.73 -16.33 -9.05
CA ASP A 6 26.19 -15.10 -9.62
C ASP A 6 27.15 -14.53 -10.65
N GLU A 7 28.45 -14.60 -10.38
CA GLU A 7 29.49 -14.19 -11.31
C GLU A 7 29.50 -15.07 -12.56
N GLN A 8 29.42 -16.40 -12.40
CA GLN A 8 29.35 -17.33 -13.53
C GLN A 8 28.11 -17.09 -14.41
N LEU A 9 26.93 -16.93 -13.80
CA LEU A 9 25.69 -16.64 -14.52
C LEU A 9 25.77 -15.29 -15.25
N PHE A 10 26.32 -14.27 -14.60
CA PHE A 10 26.49 -12.94 -15.19
C PHE A 10 27.49 -12.94 -16.35
N MET A 11 28.63 -13.63 -16.20
CA MET A 11 29.61 -13.77 -17.26
C MET A 11 29.03 -14.53 -18.45
N THR A 12 28.27 -15.61 -18.20
CA THR A 12 27.57 -16.34 -19.26
C THR A 12 26.54 -15.45 -19.97
N TYR A 13 25.79 -14.64 -19.21
CA TYR A 13 24.86 -13.65 -19.77
C TYR A 13 25.56 -12.63 -20.68
N LYS A 14 26.71 -12.10 -20.26
CA LYS A 14 27.52 -11.19 -21.07
C LYS A 14 28.13 -11.84 -22.32
N HIS A 15 28.54 -13.10 -22.25
CA HIS A 15 29.22 -13.80 -23.34
C HIS A 15 28.25 -14.39 -24.38
N ASN A 16 27.09 -14.89 -23.97
CA ASN A 16 26.22 -15.66 -24.86
C ASN A 16 25.34 -14.82 -25.80
N GLY A 17 25.28 -13.49 -25.64
CA GLY A 17 24.54 -12.60 -26.56
C GLY A 17 23.05 -12.95 -26.76
N GLU A 18 22.51 -13.95 -26.04
CA GLU A 18 21.10 -14.34 -26.12
C GLU A 18 20.27 -13.20 -25.57
N LYS A 19 19.35 -12.69 -26.39
CA LYS A 19 18.45 -11.59 -26.04
C LYS A 19 17.53 -12.01 -24.89
N GLY A 20 17.92 -11.68 -23.65
CA GLY A 20 17.07 -11.70 -22.46
C GLY A 20 17.58 -12.60 -21.33
N ALA A 21 17.79 -12.01 -20.14
CA ALA A 21 18.20 -12.70 -18.92
C ALA A 21 17.28 -13.88 -18.54
N GLU A 22 15.97 -13.73 -18.79
CA GLU A 22 14.94 -14.76 -18.58
C GLU A 22 15.25 -16.06 -19.34
N LYS A 23 15.64 -15.96 -20.61
CA LYS A 23 15.88 -17.14 -21.47
C LYS A 23 17.13 -17.91 -21.05
N LEU A 24 18.16 -17.20 -20.60
CA LEU A 24 19.38 -17.81 -20.07
C LEU A 24 19.11 -18.51 -18.74
N LEU A 25 18.46 -17.81 -17.81
CA LEU A 25 18.19 -18.33 -16.46
C LEU A 25 17.16 -19.47 -16.46
N SER A 26 16.24 -19.51 -17.43
CA SER A 26 15.26 -20.61 -17.55
C SER A 26 15.85 -21.92 -18.07
N LYS A 27 16.98 -21.85 -18.80
CA LYS A 27 17.66 -23.00 -19.41
C LYS A 27 18.88 -23.49 -18.65
N TRP A 28 19.31 -22.77 -17.61
CA TRP A 28 20.45 -23.18 -16.82
C TRP A 28 20.16 -24.54 -16.18
N LEU A 29 20.87 -25.57 -16.64
CA LEU A 29 20.75 -26.93 -16.15
C LEU A 29 21.93 -27.20 -15.22
N GLU A 30 21.62 -27.56 -13.99
CA GLU A 30 22.61 -28.09 -13.06
C GLU A 30 22.92 -29.55 -13.41
N ALA A 31 24.17 -29.95 -13.24
CA ALA A 31 24.55 -31.36 -13.28
C ALA A 31 24.00 -32.03 -12.01
N GLU A 32 22.94 -32.82 -12.19
CA GLU A 32 22.31 -33.70 -11.19
C GLU A 32 21.63 -32.98 -10.01
N SER A 33 20.30 -33.02 -9.94
CA SER A 33 19.61 -32.88 -8.66
C SER A 33 18.45 -33.87 -8.55
N ASP A 34 18.48 -34.66 -7.47
CA ASP A 34 17.36 -35.47 -6.96
C ASP A 34 16.32 -34.56 -6.29
N SER A 35 15.82 -33.57 -7.04
CA SER A 35 14.85 -32.59 -6.56
C SER A 35 13.41 -33.12 -6.67
N PRO A 36 12.47 -32.69 -5.81
CA PRO A 36 11.04 -32.79 -6.11
C PRO A 36 10.74 -32.26 -7.52
N ALA A 37 9.70 -32.81 -8.17
CA ALA A 37 9.37 -32.57 -9.56
C ALA A 37 9.18 -31.07 -9.85
N ASP A 38 10.24 -30.40 -10.32
CA ASP A 38 10.25 -28.97 -10.62
C ASP A 38 9.13 -28.65 -11.64
N PRO A 39 8.18 -27.76 -11.30
CA PRO A 39 7.07 -27.42 -12.19
C PRO A 39 7.52 -26.53 -13.36
N LYS A 40 8.80 -26.11 -13.40
CA LYS A 40 9.44 -25.30 -14.44
C LYS A 40 8.68 -24.02 -14.74
N ILE A 41 8.07 -23.40 -13.72
CA ILE A 41 7.25 -22.18 -13.87
C ILE A 41 8.11 -21.02 -14.37
N LEU A 42 9.31 -20.86 -13.81
CA LEU A 42 10.34 -19.90 -14.27
C LEU A 42 11.53 -20.62 -14.93
N GLY A 43 11.30 -21.78 -15.55
CA GLY A 43 12.34 -22.71 -15.99
C GLY A 43 13.00 -23.47 -14.83
N THR A 44 14.11 -24.17 -15.11
CA THR A 44 14.73 -25.11 -14.15
C THR A 44 15.22 -24.41 -12.87
N ALA A 45 14.76 -24.84 -11.69
CA ALA A 45 15.17 -24.29 -10.40
C ALA A 45 16.68 -24.41 -10.15
N LEU A 46 17.24 -23.45 -9.42
CA LEU A 46 18.64 -23.43 -8.99
C LEU A 46 18.78 -24.10 -7.62
N SER A 47 19.80 -24.92 -7.42
CA SER A 47 20.11 -25.51 -6.11
C SER A 47 20.40 -24.42 -5.08
N PRO A 48 19.70 -24.43 -3.92
CA PRO A 48 19.94 -23.46 -2.86
C PRO A 48 21.39 -23.45 -2.36
N ASN A 49 22.10 -24.58 -2.44
CA ASN A 49 23.50 -24.69 -2.01
C ASN A 49 24.45 -23.79 -2.80
N LEU A 50 24.04 -23.31 -3.98
CA LEU A 50 24.86 -22.39 -4.78
C LEU A 50 24.80 -20.95 -4.26
N PHE A 51 23.72 -20.55 -3.61
CA PHE A 51 23.46 -19.14 -3.30
C PHE A 51 23.04 -18.86 -1.85
N LEU A 52 22.73 -19.89 -1.06
CA LEU A 52 22.56 -19.77 0.37
C LEU A 52 23.92 -19.87 1.06
N VAL A 53 24.13 -18.99 2.02
CA VAL A 53 25.38 -18.91 2.78
C VAL A 53 25.11 -18.79 4.27
N ASN A 54 26.10 -19.12 5.10
CA ASN A 54 26.00 -18.90 6.54
C ASN A 54 26.03 -17.41 6.91
N GLU A 55 25.69 -17.09 8.16
CA GLU A 55 25.59 -15.72 8.67
C GLU A 55 26.88 -14.91 8.49
N GLU A 56 28.03 -15.48 8.85
CA GLU A 56 29.32 -14.79 8.75
C GLU A 56 29.64 -14.42 7.30
N THR A 57 29.40 -15.35 6.38
CA THR A 57 29.60 -15.16 4.95
C THR A 57 28.63 -14.11 4.41
N ALA A 58 27.34 -14.19 4.77
CA ALA A 58 26.34 -13.19 4.39
C ALA A 58 26.74 -11.78 4.84
N MET A 59 27.16 -11.65 6.10
CA MET A 59 27.60 -10.40 6.70
C MET A 59 28.85 -9.85 5.98
N ASN A 60 29.82 -10.70 5.68
CA ASN A 60 31.03 -10.33 4.94
C ASN A 60 30.71 -9.86 3.51
N ILE A 61 29.86 -10.60 2.80
CA ILE A 61 29.48 -10.31 1.42
C ILE A 61 28.71 -8.98 1.34
N ALA A 62 27.70 -8.80 2.19
CA ALA A 62 26.90 -7.58 2.21
C ALA A 62 27.73 -6.35 2.61
N PHE A 63 28.50 -6.44 3.69
CA PHE A 63 29.28 -5.31 4.19
C PHE A 63 30.44 -4.93 3.28
N SER A 64 31.18 -5.91 2.74
CA SER A 64 32.28 -5.63 1.80
C SER A 64 31.78 -5.03 0.49
N THR A 65 30.60 -5.45 0.02
CA THR A 65 29.99 -4.92 -1.20
C THR A 65 29.47 -3.50 -0.96
N ALA A 66 28.77 -3.25 0.15
CA ALA A 66 28.38 -1.91 0.57
C ALA A 66 29.61 -0.98 0.70
N ARG A 67 30.69 -1.44 1.33
CA ARG A 67 31.93 -0.67 1.46
C ARG A 67 32.56 -0.34 0.10
N LYS A 68 32.55 -1.27 -0.84
CA LYS A 68 33.12 -1.08 -2.19
C LYS A 68 32.37 0.01 -2.96
N TYR A 69 31.03 -0.01 -2.95
CA TYR A 69 30.21 0.83 -3.84
C TYR A 69 29.60 2.07 -3.15
N TRP A 70 29.45 2.05 -1.83
CA TRP A 70 28.88 3.15 -1.05
C TRP A 70 29.87 3.76 -0.04
N GLY A 71 30.99 3.09 0.24
CA GLY A 71 31.99 3.56 1.21
C GLY A 71 32.89 4.70 0.72
N ARG A 72 32.82 5.08 -0.56
CA ARG A 72 33.57 6.20 -1.13
C ARG A 72 32.62 7.20 -1.77
N VAL A 73 32.79 8.49 -1.45
CA VAL A 73 32.00 9.57 -2.04
C VAL A 73 32.49 9.83 -3.47
N THR A 74 31.72 9.42 -4.47
CA THR A 74 32.00 9.68 -5.89
C THR A 74 31.89 11.16 -6.23
N ILE A 75 32.38 11.58 -7.39
CA ILE A 75 32.29 12.98 -7.86
C ILE A 75 30.82 13.44 -7.93
N ASP A 76 29.92 12.56 -8.38
CA ASP A 76 28.49 12.84 -8.44
C ASP A 76 27.88 13.05 -7.05
N MET A 77 28.26 12.20 -6.08
CA MET A 77 27.86 12.36 -4.69
C MET A 77 28.44 13.63 -4.06
N GLN A 78 29.68 14.01 -4.41
CA GLN A 78 30.28 15.25 -3.91
C GLN A 78 29.49 16.46 -4.40
N THR A 79 29.18 16.50 -5.69
CA THR A 79 28.33 17.54 -6.29
C THR A 79 26.95 17.58 -5.63
N PHE A 80 26.36 16.41 -5.37
CA PHE A 80 25.09 16.30 -4.68
C PHE A 80 25.15 16.85 -3.25
N PHE A 81 26.09 16.39 -2.41
CA PHE A 81 26.23 16.86 -1.03
C PHE A 81 26.53 18.36 -0.95
N ASN A 82 27.40 18.87 -1.82
CA ASN A 82 27.70 20.31 -1.91
C ASN A 82 26.44 21.13 -2.24
N LYS A 83 25.60 20.65 -3.17
CA LYS A 83 24.32 21.29 -3.53
C LYS A 83 23.38 21.44 -2.33
N TYR A 84 23.41 20.49 -1.40
CA TYR A 84 22.57 20.48 -0.20
C TYR A 84 23.30 21.00 1.05
N GLY A 85 24.46 21.65 0.89
CA GLY A 85 25.21 22.28 1.99
C GLY A 85 25.88 21.28 2.95
N LEU A 86 26.05 20.03 2.55
CA LEU A 86 26.73 19.00 3.33
C LEU A 86 28.23 18.99 3.00
N ASP A 87 29.08 19.10 4.03
CA ASP A 87 30.52 19.01 3.87
C ASP A 87 30.93 17.59 3.45
N THR A 88 31.40 17.47 2.22
CA THR A 88 31.85 16.22 1.60
C THR A 88 33.01 15.56 2.34
N LYS A 89 33.90 16.34 2.97
CA LYS A 89 35.01 15.80 3.78
C LYS A 89 34.47 15.12 5.03
N PHE A 90 33.59 15.81 5.76
CA PHE A 90 32.91 15.25 6.92
C PHE A 90 32.10 13.99 6.58
N VAL A 91 31.40 13.98 5.44
CA VAL A 91 30.65 12.79 5.00
C VAL A 91 31.57 11.61 4.73
N ASN A 92 32.69 11.84 4.03
CA ASN A 92 33.67 10.80 3.73
C ASN A 92 34.35 10.27 5.00
N GLU A 93 34.70 11.14 5.95
CA GLU A 93 35.27 10.74 7.24
C GLU A 93 34.32 9.84 8.04
N ARG A 94 33.03 10.18 8.08
CA ARG A 94 32.01 9.35 8.75
C ARG A 94 31.80 8.00 8.08
N LEU A 95 31.74 7.97 6.75
CA LEU A 95 31.64 6.71 5.98
C LEU A 95 32.85 5.82 6.26
N ASN A 96 34.05 6.38 6.27
CA ASN A 96 35.26 5.64 6.62
C ASN A 96 35.21 5.15 8.08
N ALA A 97 34.87 6.00 9.04
CA ALA A 97 34.75 5.57 10.43
C ALA A 97 33.76 4.41 10.61
N PHE A 98 32.64 4.44 9.88
CA PHE A 98 31.65 3.36 9.91
C PHE A 98 32.19 2.06 9.29
N PHE A 99 32.70 2.11 8.05
CA PHE A 99 33.11 0.91 7.30
C PHE A 99 34.41 0.24 7.78
N TYR A 100 35.19 0.91 8.64
CA TYR A 100 36.45 0.37 9.18
C TYR A 100 36.33 -0.15 10.62
N THR A 101 35.12 -0.22 11.19
CA THR A 101 34.91 -0.78 12.53
C THR A 101 34.07 -2.05 12.49
N GLN A 102 34.39 -3.00 13.38
CA GLN A 102 33.58 -4.22 13.57
C GLN A 102 32.15 -3.87 14.01
N LYS A 103 32.00 -2.88 14.88
CA LYS A 103 30.69 -2.34 15.29
C LYS A 103 29.87 -1.84 14.10
N GLY A 104 30.49 -1.13 13.16
CA GLY A 104 29.81 -0.68 11.94
C GLY A 104 29.31 -1.84 11.08
N LYS A 105 30.07 -2.93 11.02
CA LYS A 105 29.67 -4.16 10.32
C LYS A 105 28.47 -4.85 10.97
N GLU A 106 28.50 -5.02 12.29
CA GLU A 106 27.38 -5.58 13.06
C GLU A 106 26.13 -4.72 12.92
N THR A 107 26.24 -3.41 13.15
CA THR A 107 25.11 -2.48 13.02
C THR A 107 24.56 -2.43 11.59
N PHE A 108 25.40 -2.51 10.56
CA PHE A 108 24.95 -2.60 9.18
C PHE A 108 24.12 -3.87 8.93
N PHE A 109 24.60 -5.01 9.42
CA PHE A 109 23.94 -6.29 9.20
C PHE A 109 22.64 -6.40 9.97
N GLU A 110 22.59 -5.94 11.23
CA GLU A 110 21.36 -5.85 12.02
C GLU A 110 20.29 -5.04 11.32
N GLN A 111 20.66 -3.89 10.74
CA GLN A 111 19.73 -3.03 10.01
C GLN A 111 19.29 -3.64 8.68
N LEU A 112 20.22 -4.27 7.95
CA LEU A 112 19.89 -4.99 6.72
C LEU A 112 18.96 -6.18 7.00
N PHE A 113 19.16 -6.87 8.12
CA PHE A 113 18.29 -7.96 8.57
C PHE A 113 16.90 -7.47 8.97
N ALA A 114 16.82 -6.38 9.72
CA ALA A 114 15.55 -5.81 10.18
C ALA A 114 14.70 -5.19 9.05
N GLN A 115 15.34 -4.67 8.00
CA GLN A 115 14.65 -4.03 6.87
C GLN A 115 14.57 -4.90 5.62
N HIS A 116 15.23 -6.07 5.61
CA HIS A 116 15.45 -6.98 4.47
C HIS A 116 16.12 -6.37 3.23
N THR A 117 16.37 -5.06 3.28
CA THR A 117 16.87 -4.24 2.18
C THR A 117 17.72 -3.11 2.71
N MET A 118 18.87 -2.92 2.08
CA MET A 118 19.72 -1.75 2.27
C MET A 118 19.96 -1.09 0.91
N ASP A 119 19.84 0.23 0.88
CA ASP A 119 20.23 1.09 -0.22
C ASP A 119 21.13 2.21 0.33
N LEU A 120 21.66 3.04 -0.56
CA LEU A 120 22.53 4.15 -0.17
C LEU A 120 21.83 5.14 0.78
N GLU A 121 20.56 5.44 0.55
CA GLU A 121 19.79 6.41 1.34
C GLU A 121 19.65 5.93 2.79
N ARG A 122 19.28 4.66 2.97
CA ARG A 122 19.17 4.02 4.30
C ARG A 122 20.52 3.90 4.99
N LEU A 123 21.60 3.63 4.26
CA LEU A 123 22.95 3.63 4.81
C LEU A 123 23.32 5.02 5.36
N ILE A 124 23.03 6.08 4.60
CA ILE A 124 23.26 7.45 5.07
C ILE A 124 22.39 7.73 6.31
N TRP A 125 21.13 7.32 6.34
CA TRP A 125 20.31 7.49 7.54
C TRP A 125 20.88 6.76 8.75
N LEU A 126 21.40 5.55 8.57
CA LEU A 126 22.04 4.78 9.62
C LEU A 126 23.27 5.48 10.19
N ILE A 127 24.14 6.01 9.32
CA ILE A 127 25.40 6.65 9.73
C ILE A 127 25.19 8.02 10.39
N PHE A 128 24.18 8.77 9.92
CA PHE A 128 23.93 10.14 10.36
C PHE A 128 22.80 10.26 11.39
N GLY A 129 22.03 9.18 11.63
CA GLY A 129 20.93 9.14 12.59
C GLY A 129 19.76 10.07 12.23
N LYS A 130 19.71 10.58 11.01
CA LYS A 130 18.68 11.51 10.52
C LYS A 130 18.21 11.11 9.14
N ARG A 131 16.89 11.04 8.96
CA ARG A 131 16.29 10.92 7.63
C ARG A 131 16.51 12.22 6.87
N MET A 132 17.23 12.15 5.77
CA MET A 132 17.32 13.25 4.81
C MET A 132 16.08 13.20 3.92
N GLN A 133 15.34 14.30 3.80
CA GLN A 133 14.20 14.42 2.87
C GLN A 133 14.68 14.65 1.43
N ILE A 134 15.71 13.92 1.00
CA ILE A 134 16.37 14.13 -0.28
C ILE A 134 16.66 12.75 -0.87
N THR A 135 16.12 12.50 -2.06
CA THR A 135 16.38 11.27 -2.82
C THR A 135 17.84 11.21 -3.21
N MET A 136 18.53 10.17 -2.77
CA MET A 136 19.95 9.98 -3.10
C MET A 136 20.12 9.55 -4.56
N PRO A 137 21.24 9.94 -5.21
CA PRO A 137 21.54 9.45 -6.55
C PRO A 137 21.79 7.94 -6.54
N VAL A 138 21.34 7.25 -7.60
CA VAL A 138 21.55 5.81 -7.77
C VAL A 138 22.99 5.55 -8.20
N ASN A 139 23.79 4.99 -7.28
CA ASN A 139 25.15 4.52 -7.52
C ASN A 139 25.17 3.22 -8.34
N GLU A 140 26.37 2.70 -8.63
CA GLU A 140 26.58 1.41 -9.30
C GLU A 140 25.89 0.24 -8.57
N LEU A 141 25.78 0.29 -7.24
CA LEU A 141 24.98 -0.62 -6.44
C LEU A 141 23.69 0.10 -6.01
N GLN A 142 22.54 -0.47 -6.38
CA GLN A 142 21.23 0.10 -6.09
C GLN A 142 20.71 -0.39 -4.74
N THR A 143 20.73 -1.71 -4.52
CA THR A 143 20.12 -2.33 -3.33
C THR A 143 20.80 -3.66 -3.01
N ILE A 144 20.84 -3.99 -1.72
CA ILE A 144 21.19 -5.32 -1.20
C ILE A 144 19.95 -5.89 -0.51
N PHE A 145 19.52 -7.08 -0.92
CA PHE A 145 18.49 -7.88 -0.25
C PHE A 145 19.12 -8.89 0.71
N LEU A 146 18.46 -9.13 1.84
CA LEU A 146 18.86 -10.15 2.82
C LEU A 146 17.63 -10.88 3.36
N TYR A 147 17.63 -12.21 3.23
CA TYR A 147 16.60 -13.09 3.79
C TYR A 147 17.22 -14.28 4.50
N LYS A 148 16.65 -14.66 5.65
CA LYS A 148 17.09 -15.80 6.45
C LYS A 148 16.15 -16.99 6.24
N PHE A 149 16.75 -18.17 6.13
CA PHE A 149 16.10 -19.47 6.00
C PHE A 149 16.76 -20.42 6.99
N GLU A 150 16.12 -20.64 8.14
CA GLU A 150 16.72 -21.33 9.31
C GLU A 150 18.09 -20.77 9.69
N ASN A 151 19.19 -21.45 9.34
CA ASN A 151 20.57 -21.08 9.66
C ASN A 151 21.34 -20.51 8.46
N GLU A 152 20.67 -20.35 7.32
CA GLU A 152 21.24 -19.89 6.07
C GLU A 152 20.63 -18.55 5.65
N TYR A 153 21.33 -17.84 4.77
CA TYR A 153 20.97 -16.51 4.31
C TYR A 153 21.09 -16.41 2.80
N LEU A 154 20.07 -15.82 2.17
CA LEU A 154 20.13 -15.30 0.81
C LEU A 154 20.62 -13.84 0.87
N VAL A 155 21.79 -13.56 0.31
CA VAL A 155 22.24 -12.19 0.04
C VAL A 155 22.19 -11.96 -1.46
N HIS A 156 21.51 -10.90 -1.91
CA HIS A 156 21.40 -10.60 -3.33
C HIS A 156 21.57 -9.11 -3.61
N MET A 157 22.31 -8.77 -4.67
CA MET A 157 22.62 -7.40 -5.01
C MET A 157 21.99 -7.01 -6.34
N ILE A 158 21.44 -5.80 -6.38
CA ILE A 158 20.97 -5.17 -7.62
C ILE A 158 21.97 -4.11 -8.02
N TYR A 159 22.62 -4.32 -9.16
CA TYR A 159 23.54 -3.35 -9.74
C TYR A 159 22.86 -2.52 -10.83
N LYS A 160 23.39 -1.31 -11.05
CA LYS A 160 22.95 -0.40 -12.10
C LYS A 160 23.33 -0.89 -13.50
N GLU A 161 24.47 -1.55 -13.61
CA GLU A 161 24.83 -2.26 -14.85
C GLU A 161 23.96 -3.52 -14.97
N ASP A 162 23.33 -3.71 -16.13
CA ASP A 162 22.46 -4.86 -16.40
C ASP A 162 21.38 -5.10 -15.33
N THR A 163 20.78 -4.03 -14.79
CA THR A 163 19.77 -4.09 -13.70
C THR A 163 18.67 -5.13 -13.91
N HIS A 164 18.22 -5.32 -15.15
CA HIS A 164 17.21 -6.32 -15.48
C HIS A 164 17.68 -7.75 -15.18
N PHE A 165 18.94 -8.08 -15.45
CA PHE A 165 19.52 -9.38 -15.14
C PHE A 165 19.49 -9.65 -13.64
N TRP A 166 19.91 -8.68 -12.82
CA TRP A 166 19.96 -8.84 -11.37
C TRP A 166 18.58 -9.02 -10.75
N HIS A 167 17.56 -8.34 -11.25
CA HIS A 167 16.18 -8.57 -10.82
C HIS A 167 15.66 -9.95 -11.25
N TRP A 168 15.96 -10.39 -12.48
CA TRP A 168 15.61 -11.75 -12.93
C TRP A 168 16.28 -12.85 -12.09
N LEU A 169 17.56 -12.68 -11.77
CA LEU A 169 18.29 -13.61 -10.92
C LEU A 169 17.72 -13.65 -9.50
N PHE A 170 17.33 -12.50 -8.94
CA PHE A 170 16.66 -12.44 -7.64
C PHE A 170 15.36 -13.27 -7.64
N MET A 171 14.48 -13.01 -8.60
CA MET A 171 13.21 -13.73 -8.73
C MET A 171 13.45 -15.23 -8.91
N LYS A 172 14.47 -15.60 -9.69
CA LYS A 172 14.85 -17.00 -9.92
C LYS A 172 15.32 -17.70 -8.64
N LYS A 173 16.15 -17.05 -7.82
CA LYS A 173 16.59 -17.59 -6.54
C LYS A 173 15.43 -17.78 -5.58
N VAL A 174 14.54 -16.79 -5.46
CA VAL A 174 13.33 -16.89 -4.61
C VAL A 174 12.41 -18.02 -5.08
N TYR A 175 12.16 -18.14 -6.39
CA TYR A 175 11.41 -19.27 -6.96
C TYR A 175 12.05 -20.60 -6.59
N SER A 176 13.37 -20.71 -6.73
CA SER A 176 14.09 -21.96 -6.46
C SER A 176 14.01 -22.34 -4.97
N LEU A 177 14.00 -21.35 -4.07
CA LEU A 177 13.74 -21.59 -2.65
C LEU A 177 12.34 -22.16 -2.41
N PHE A 178 11.29 -21.68 -3.08
CA PHE A 178 9.95 -22.28 -2.97
C PHE A 178 9.86 -23.71 -3.46
N ILE A 179 10.74 -24.11 -4.39
CA ILE A 179 10.79 -25.50 -4.90
C ILE A 179 11.52 -26.43 -3.93
N HIS A 180 12.63 -25.95 -3.34
CA HIS A 180 13.58 -26.82 -2.63
C HIS A 180 13.53 -26.75 -1.11
N LYS A 181 12.99 -25.68 -0.51
CA LYS A 181 12.98 -25.48 0.94
C LYS A 181 11.55 -25.56 1.50
N PRO A 182 11.34 -26.21 2.67
CA PRO A 182 10.06 -26.18 3.36
C PRO A 182 9.65 -24.74 3.70
N LEU A 183 8.37 -24.43 3.52
CA LEU A 183 7.86 -23.08 3.69
C LEU A 183 7.93 -22.60 5.15
N GLU A 184 7.95 -23.52 6.11
CA GLU A 184 8.15 -23.23 7.55
C GLU A 184 9.47 -22.49 7.82
N GLN A 185 10.46 -22.61 6.92
CA GLN A 185 11.76 -21.95 7.03
C GLN A 185 11.72 -20.47 6.64
N PHE A 186 10.62 -19.99 6.06
CA PHE A 186 10.47 -18.63 5.54
C PHE A 186 9.91 -17.71 6.62
N THR A 187 10.77 -16.87 7.22
CA THR A 187 10.35 -15.95 8.30
C THR A 187 9.64 -14.68 7.80
N PHE A 188 10.00 -14.18 6.61
CA PHE A 188 9.57 -12.87 6.08
C PHE A 188 9.03 -12.99 4.65
N ILE A 189 8.10 -13.93 4.46
CA ILE A 189 7.59 -14.29 3.13
C ILE A 189 6.87 -13.11 2.46
N HIS A 190 6.14 -12.31 3.25
CA HIS A 190 5.38 -11.17 2.74
C HIS A 190 6.29 -10.10 2.14
N GLU A 191 7.34 -9.68 2.87
CA GLU A 191 8.34 -8.72 2.40
C GLU A 191 9.11 -9.25 1.19
N MET A 192 9.46 -10.54 1.21
CA MET A 192 10.12 -11.20 0.09
C MET A 192 9.26 -11.15 -1.17
N MET A 193 7.97 -11.47 -1.05
CA MET A 193 7.04 -11.41 -2.18
C MET A 193 6.84 -9.99 -2.69
N GLY A 194 6.80 -8.98 -1.81
CA GLY A 194 6.80 -7.57 -2.20
C GLY A 194 8.01 -7.19 -3.06
N HIS A 195 9.22 -7.68 -2.71
CA HIS A 195 10.41 -7.44 -3.52
C HIS A 195 10.45 -8.25 -4.83
N VAL A 196 9.83 -9.43 -4.86
CA VAL A 196 9.62 -10.20 -6.10
C VAL A 196 8.68 -9.46 -7.03
N GLU A 197 7.56 -8.93 -6.54
CA GLU A 197 6.63 -8.10 -7.30
C GLU A 197 7.34 -6.88 -7.91
N GLN A 198 8.10 -6.15 -7.08
CA GLN A 198 8.86 -4.99 -7.54
C GLN A 198 9.91 -5.37 -8.60
N SER A 199 10.61 -6.48 -8.42
CA SER A 199 11.58 -6.99 -9.39
C SER A 199 10.91 -7.41 -10.70
N THR A 200 9.69 -7.97 -10.62
CA THR A 200 8.90 -8.34 -11.81
C THR A 200 8.46 -7.07 -12.54
N ARG A 201 7.99 -6.04 -11.83
CA ARG A 201 7.62 -4.74 -12.43
C ARG A 201 8.82 -4.09 -13.13
N ASN A 202 9.99 -4.08 -12.48
CA ASN A 202 11.20 -3.49 -13.05
C ASN A 202 11.70 -4.22 -14.31
N THR A 203 11.42 -5.52 -14.44
CA THR A 203 11.89 -6.33 -15.57
C THR A 203 10.86 -6.44 -16.70
N CYS A 204 9.57 -6.46 -16.37
CA CYS A 204 8.49 -6.79 -17.29
C CYS A 204 7.43 -5.69 -17.41
N GLY A 205 7.62 -4.52 -16.79
CA GLY A 205 6.66 -3.41 -16.82
C GLY A 205 6.37 -2.83 -18.21
N HIS A 206 7.21 -3.13 -19.19
CA HIS A 206 7.02 -2.75 -20.60
C HIS A 206 6.17 -3.74 -21.41
N VAL A 207 5.74 -4.87 -20.82
CA VAL A 207 4.96 -5.91 -21.50
C VAL A 207 3.47 -5.64 -21.32
N ASN A 208 2.71 -5.63 -22.42
CA ASN A 208 1.29 -5.27 -22.45
C ASN A 208 0.35 -6.14 -21.58
N ASN A 209 0.82 -7.23 -20.95
CA ASN A 209 0.05 -8.14 -20.09
C ASN A 209 0.76 -8.46 -18.76
N PHE A 210 1.52 -7.52 -18.20
CA PHE A 210 2.25 -7.73 -16.93
C PHE A 210 1.35 -8.29 -15.81
N VAL A 211 0.17 -7.69 -15.63
CA VAL A 211 -0.77 -8.03 -14.56
C VAL A 211 -1.18 -9.49 -14.61
N ASP A 212 -1.66 -9.96 -15.76
CA ASP A 212 -2.13 -11.33 -15.94
C ASP A 212 -1.01 -12.36 -15.81
N ASN A 213 0.17 -12.04 -16.37
CA ASN A 213 1.33 -12.94 -16.29
C ASN A 213 1.85 -13.07 -14.86
N TYR A 214 1.86 -11.97 -14.09
CA TYR A 214 2.27 -12.00 -12.70
C TYR A 214 1.30 -12.82 -11.85
N LYS A 215 -0.01 -12.55 -11.94
CA LYS A 215 -1.06 -13.32 -11.24
C LYS A 215 -0.95 -14.82 -11.55
N LYS A 216 -0.86 -15.19 -12.83
CA LYS A 216 -0.75 -16.58 -13.27
C LYS A 216 0.53 -17.27 -12.76
N THR A 217 1.64 -16.55 -12.72
CA THR A 217 2.92 -17.08 -12.20
C THR A 217 2.82 -17.30 -10.71
N LEU A 218 2.27 -16.32 -9.97
CA LEU A 218 2.03 -16.42 -8.54
C LEU A 218 1.13 -17.61 -8.20
N ASP A 219 -0.02 -17.75 -8.88
CA ASP A 219 -0.97 -18.84 -8.65
C ASP A 219 -0.34 -20.21 -8.87
N LYS A 220 0.49 -20.36 -9.92
CA LYS A 220 1.21 -21.61 -10.17
C LYS A 220 2.22 -21.91 -9.07
N CYS A 221 2.98 -20.92 -8.60
CA CYS A 221 3.95 -21.08 -7.53
C CYS A 221 3.23 -21.49 -6.23
N ILE A 222 2.13 -20.83 -5.89
CA ILE A 222 1.34 -21.12 -4.68
C ILE A 222 0.72 -22.50 -4.79
N THR A 223 0.12 -22.87 -5.92
CA THR A 223 -0.43 -24.22 -6.14
C THR A 223 0.63 -25.31 -5.95
N TYR A 224 1.86 -25.07 -6.42
CA TYR A 224 2.96 -25.99 -6.18
C TYR A 224 3.28 -26.07 -4.68
N VAL A 225 3.52 -24.92 -4.04
CA VAL A 225 3.79 -24.84 -2.59
C VAL A 225 2.70 -25.56 -1.78
N ASP A 226 1.43 -25.42 -2.17
CA ASP A 226 0.28 -26.01 -1.50
C ASP A 226 0.29 -27.53 -1.50
N ASN A 227 0.75 -28.14 -2.59
CA ASN A 227 0.80 -29.59 -2.77
C ASN A 227 1.97 -30.26 -2.03
N TYR A 228 3.04 -29.51 -1.75
CA TYR A 228 4.29 -30.06 -1.21
C TYR A 228 4.63 -29.58 0.21
N ASN A 229 3.89 -28.62 0.78
CA ASN A 229 4.13 -28.10 2.12
C ASN A 229 2.94 -28.32 3.05
N SER A 230 3.25 -28.67 4.29
CA SER A 230 2.28 -28.72 5.39
C SER A 230 1.66 -27.36 5.68
N THR A 231 0.53 -27.38 6.38
CA THR A 231 -0.13 -26.17 6.88
C THR A 231 0.80 -25.44 7.86
N CYS A 232 1.23 -24.23 7.51
CA CYS A 232 2.13 -23.41 8.34
C CYS A 232 1.80 -21.91 8.22
N LEU A 233 2.36 -21.09 9.12
CA LEU A 233 2.13 -19.64 9.14
C LEU A 233 2.56 -18.97 7.83
N ALA A 234 3.70 -19.35 7.26
CA ALA A 234 4.20 -18.80 6.01
C ALA A 234 3.25 -19.09 4.84
N LYS A 235 2.59 -20.27 4.84
CA LYS A 235 1.59 -20.64 3.83
C LYS A 235 0.35 -19.74 3.92
N LYS A 236 -0.12 -19.50 5.14
CA LYS A 236 -1.21 -18.55 5.40
C LYS A 236 -0.87 -17.14 4.91
N GLN A 237 0.33 -16.65 5.23
CA GLN A 237 0.80 -15.33 4.79
C GLN A 237 0.91 -15.23 3.26
N LEU A 238 1.36 -16.30 2.59
CA LEU A 238 1.43 -16.37 1.13
C LEU A 238 0.04 -16.30 0.48
N HIS A 239 -0.95 -17.01 1.03
CA HIS A 239 -2.34 -16.93 0.56
C HIS A 239 -2.95 -15.53 0.79
N LEU A 240 -2.69 -14.88 1.92
CA LEU A 240 -3.10 -13.48 2.14
C LEU A 240 -2.45 -12.54 1.13
N TYR A 241 -1.16 -12.69 0.88
CA TYR A 241 -0.45 -11.93 -0.14
C TYR A 241 -1.09 -12.13 -1.53
N GLN A 242 -1.47 -13.37 -1.88
CA GLN A 242 -2.18 -13.69 -3.12
C GLN A 242 -3.51 -12.95 -3.23
N ILE A 243 -4.36 -13.02 -2.19
CA ILE A 243 -5.66 -12.34 -2.14
C ILE A 243 -5.47 -10.83 -2.37
N VAL A 244 -4.57 -10.19 -1.61
CA VAL A 244 -4.33 -8.75 -1.70
C VAL A 244 -3.77 -8.35 -3.06
N THR A 245 -2.88 -9.16 -3.63
CA THR A 245 -2.31 -8.95 -4.97
C THR A 245 -3.38 -9.02 -6.04
N HIS A 246 -4.22 -10.06 -6.01
CA HIS A 246 -5.32 -10.21 -6.96
C HIS A 246 -6.29 -9.04 -6.86
N TYR A 247 -6.65 -8.61 -5.64
CA TYR A 247 -7.50 -7.45 -5.41
C TYR A 247 -6.91 -6.16 -5.97
N ARG A 248 -5.65 -5.82 -5.63
CA ARG A 248 -4.97 -4.60 -6.09
C ARG A 248 -4.88 -4.52 -7.61
N LEU A 249 -4.69 -5.67 -8.25
CA LEU A 249 -4.50 -5.77 -9.69
C LEU A 249 -5.80 -6.12 -10.43
N SER A 250 -6.96 -6.13 -9.78
CA SER A 250 -8.25 -6.40 -10.44
C SER A 250 -8.82 -5.13 -11.07
N GLU A 251 -9.14 -5.18 -12.37
CA GLU A 251 -9.80 -4.10 -13.11
C GLU A 251 -11.33 -4.16 -13.00
N GLY A 252 -11.85 -4.42 -11.80
CA GLY A 252 -13.29 -4.46 -11.52
C GLY A 252 -13.97 -5.83 -11.58
N ASP A 253 -13.27 -6.90 -12.00
CA ASP A 253 -13.70 -8.28 -11.76
C ASP A 253 -13.04 -8.83 -10.48
N TYR A 254 -13.88 -9.12 -9.48
CA TYR A 254 -13.47 -9.62 -8.18
C TYR A 254 -13.89 -11.07 -7.92
N SER A 255 -14.36 -11.79 -8.93
CA SER A 255 -14.78 -13.20 -8.81
C SER A 255 -13.65 -14.10 -8.27
N CYS A 256 -12.45 -13.95 -8.83
CA CYS A 256 -11.25 -14.66 -8.36
C CYS A 256 -10.92 -14.31 -6.90
N VAL A 257 -10.96 -13.02 -6.54
CA VAL A 257 -10.67 -12.56 -5.17
C VAL A 257 -11.66 -13.17 -4.17
N LYS A 258 -12.96 -13.18 -4.49
CA LYS A 258 -13.99 -13.80 -3.66
C LYS A 258 -13.78 -15.30 -3.49
N ALA A 259 -13.40 -16.01 -4.56
CA ALA A 259 -13.09 -17.43 -4.50
C ALA A 259 -11.87 -17.71 -3.61
N LEU A 260 -10.80 -16.91 -3.74
CA LEU A 260 -9.60 -17.01 -2.90
C LEU A 260 -9.92 -16.73 -1.42
N ILE A 261 -10.70 -15.69 -1.11
CA ILE A 261 -11.13 -15.41 0.28
C ILE A 261 -11.95 -16.57 0.84
N THR A 262 -12.89 -17.12 0.06
CA THR A 262 -13.72 -18.24 0.51
C THR A 262 -12.89 -19.48 0.82
N SER A 263 -11.93 -19.83 -0.05
CA SER A 263 -11.00 -20.94 0.20
C SER A 263 -10.16 -20.67 1.45
N PHE A 264 -9.61 -19.46 1.57
CA PHE A 264 -8.77 -19.07 2.68
C PHE A 264 -9.51 -19.15 4.02
N GLU A 265 -10.74 -18.64 4.11
CA GLU A 265 -11.54 -18.77 5.32
C GLU A 265 -11.86 -20.23 5.64
N ALA A 266 -12.17 -21.06 4.63
CA ALA A 266 -12.45 -22.48 4.84
C ALA A 266 -11.22 -23.24 5.37
N ASP A 267 -10.04 -22.98 4.80
CA ASP A 267 -8.79 -23.68 5.11
C ASP A 267 -8.24 -23.30 6.49
N TRP A 268 -8.39 -22.02 6.88
CA TRP A 268 -7.69 -21.48 8.04
C TRP A 268 -8.57 -21.28 9.28
N ARG A 269 -9.90 -21.12 9.15
CA ARG A 269 -10.80 -20.75 10.27
C ARG A 269 -10.72 -21.66 11.50
N TYR A 270 -10.53 -22.96 11.31
CA TYR A 270 -10.46 -23.95 12.39
C TYR A 270 -9.07 -24.58 12.55
N SER A 271 -8.06 -24.02 11.89
CA SER A 271 -6.69 -24.52 11.95
C SER A 271 -5.96 -24.01 13.21
N MET A 272 -4.80 -24.61 13.51
CA MET A 272 -3.86 -24.08 14.53
C MET A 272 -3.40 -22.65 14.22
N TYR A 273 -3.49 -22.24 12.95
CA TYR A 273 -3.14 -20.90 12.46
C TYR A 273 -4.40 -20.08 12.12
N ALA A 274 -5.44 -20.18 12.96
CA ALA A 274 -6.69 -19.44 12.81
C ALA A 274 -6.48 -17.95 12.51
N LEU A 275 -7.49 -17.36 11.85
CA LEU A 275 -7.45 -15.96 11.46
C LEU A 275 -7.36 -15.07 12.70
N THR A 276 -6.31 -14.25 12.73
CA THR A 276 -6.16 -13.17 13.71
C THR A 276 -7.16 -12.05 13.42
N GLU A 277 -7.44 -11.20 14.39
CA GLU A 277 -8.34 -10.06 14.20
C GLU A 277 -7.83 -9.09 13.13
N LYS A 278 -6.50 -8.90 13.00
CA LYS A 278 -5.89 -8.15 11.89
C LYS A 278 -6.28 -8.74 10.53
N GLU A 279 -6.16 -10.05 10.37
CA GLU A 279 -6.44 -10.74 9.10
C GLU A 279 -7.93 -10.71 8.77
N LYS A 280 -8.81 -10.82 9.78
CA LYS A 280 -10.25 -10.65 9.61
C LYS A 280 -10.61 -9.21 9.20
N ALA A 281 -10.02 -8.20 9.85
CA ALA A 281 -10.23 -6.80 9.51
C ALA A 281 -9.77 -6.49 8.07
N LEU A 282 -8.62 -7.05 7.66
CA LEU A 282 -8.13 -6.96 6.28
C LEU A 282 -9.14 -7.56 5.28
N ILE A 283 -9.59 -8.80 5.51
CA ILE A 283 -10.54 -9.48 4.62
C ILE A 283 -11.88 -8.73 4.56
N ALA A 284 -12.39 -8.29 5.72
CA ALA A 284 -13.61 -7.50 5.79
C ALA A 284 -13.49 -6.18 5.02
N TYR A 285 -12.33 -5.51 5.09
CA TYR A 285 -12.07 -4.30 4.30
C TYR A 285 -12.10 -4.56 2.80
N LEU A 286 -11.49 -5.66 2.34
CA LEU A 286 -11.56 -6.06 0.92
C LEU A 286 -13.00 -6.35 0.49
N GLN A 287 -13.73 -7.15 1.27
CA GLN A 287 -15.11 -7.51 0.99
C GLN A 287 -16.05 -6.30 0.98
N PHE A 288 -15.86 -5.36 1.91
CA PHE A 288 -16.56 -4.07 1.95
C PHE A 288 -16.41 -3.30 0.63
N HIS A 289 -15.18 -3.16 0.15
CA HIS A 289 -14.92 -2.44 -1.10
C HIS A 289 -15.42 -3.18 -2.34
N ILE A 290 -15.27 -4.51 -2.40
CA ILE A 290 -15.81 -5.33 -3.49
C ILE A 290 -17.33 -5.16 -3.56
N ALA A 291 -18.02 -5.32 -2.43
CA ALA A 291 -19.47 -5.15 -2.34
C ALA A 291 -19.92 -3.73 -2.73
N HIS A 292 -19.13 -2.70 -2.39
CA HIS A 292 -19.40 -1.33 -2.79
C HIS A 292 -19.32 -1.16 -4.32
N LYS A 293 -18.29 -1.72 -4.96
CA LYS A 293 -18.13 -1.69 -6.43
C LYS A 293 -19.22 -2.48 -7.15
N GLU A 294 -19.60 -3.63 -6.60
CA GLU A 294 -20.68 -4.49 -7.11
C GLU A 294 -22.09 -3.97 -6.76
N LYS A 295 -22.19 -2.90 -5.96
CA LYS A 295 -23.45 -2.27 -5.51
C LYS A 295 -24.37 -3.25 -4.77
N ILE A 296 -23.82 -4.01 -3.82
CA ILE A 296 -24.56 -4.97 -2.97
C ILE A 296 -24.71 -4.36 -1.55
N PRO A 297 -25.80 -3.62 -1.26
CA PRO A 297 -25.85 -2.76 -0.08
C PRO A 297 -25.80 -3.50 1.25
N GLU A 298 -26.46 -4.64 1.37
CA GLU A 298 -26.51 -5.44 2.60
C GLU A 298 -25.12 -5.90 3.00
N THR A 299 -24.33 -6.35 2.03
CA THR A 299 -22.95 -6.81 2.24
C THR A 299 -22.03 -5.65 2.59
N VAL A 300 -22.20 -4.48 1.95
CA VAL A 300 -21.44 -3.26 2.32
C VAL A 300 -21.71 -2.89 3.78
N ILE A 301 -22.97 -2.90 4.19
CA ILE A 301 -23.34 -2.52 5.54
C ILE A 301 -22.80 -3.53 6.55
N TYR A 302 -22.95 -4.84 6.29
CA TYR A 302 -22.45 -5.89 7.16
C TYR A 302 -20.95 -5.76 7.46
N TYR A 303 -20.12 -5.64 6.42
CA TYR A 303 -18.68 -5.49 6.61
C TYR A 303 -18.30 -4.09 7.13
N GLY A 304 -19.04 -3.05 6.74
CA GLY A 304 -18.82 -1.69 7.23
C GLY A 304 -19.03 -1.57 8.73
N GLU A 305 -20.14 -2.12 9.26
CA GLU A 305 -20.44 -2.18 10.69
C GLU A 305 -19.39 -3.03 11.43
N TYR A 306 -19.00 -4.19 10.87
CA TYR A 306 -17.96 -5.04 11.45
C TYR A 306 -16.61 -4.31 11.60
N LEU A 307 -16.24 -3.46 10.64
CA LEU A 307 -14.99 -2.69 10.65
C LEU A 307 -15.00 -1.52 11.65
N LEU A 308 -16.19 -0.99 11.97
CA LEU A 308 -16.37 0.10 12.93
C LEU A 308 -16.49 -0.40 14.37
N GLU A 309 -17.08 -1.58 14.58
CA GLU A 309 -17.21 -2.20 15.89
C GLU A 309 -15.83 -2.30 16.58
N ASP A 310 -15.75 -1.85 17.83
CA ASP A 310 -14.51 -1.75 18.63
C ASP A 310 -13.35 -0.99 17.94
N GLU A 311 -13.65 -0.14 16.96
CA GLU A 311 -12.67 0.52 16.09
C GLU A 311 -11.69 -0.45 15.38
N ARG A 312 -12.15 -1.67 15.04
CA ARG A 312 -11.31 -2.75 14.48
C ARG A 312 -10.39 -2.29 13.35
N LEU A 313 -10.90 -1.57 12.34
CA LEU A 313 -10.07 -1.11 11.23
C LEU A 313 -8.99 -0.12 11.71
N ASN A 314 -9.32 0.79 12.64
CA ASN A 314 -8.37 1.75 13.19
C ASN A 314 -7.26 1.05 14.01
N ASN A 315 -7.63 0.06 14.81
CA ASN A 315 -6.70 -0.69 15.66
C ASN A 315 -5.62 -1.42 14.85
N TYR A 316 -5.98 -1.94 13.67
CA TYR A 316 -5.07 -2.72 12.82
C TYR A 316 -4.55 -1.96 11.59
N ALA A 317 -4.95 -0.69 11.38
CA ALA A 317 -4.58 0.08 10.20
C ALA A 317 -3.07 0.22 10.02
N ILE A 318 -2.32 0.44 11.11
CA ILE A 318 -0.86 0.62 11.03
C ILE A 318 -0.19 -0.68 10.56
N GLU A 319 -0.56 -1.83 11.12
CA GLU A 319 -0.03 -3.13 10.72
C GLU A 319 -0.38 -3.44 9.26
N ILE A 320 -1.63 -3.20 8.87
CA ILE A 320 -2.09 -3.37 7.48
C ILE A 320 -1.33 -2.43 6.54
N LEU A 321 -1.03 -1.19 6.94
CA LEU A 321 -0.25 -0.24 6.14
C LEU A 321 1.23 -0.59 6.03
N LEU A 322 1.80 -1.23 7.06
CA LEU A 322 3.19 -1.69 7.03
C LEU A 322 3.35 -2.88 6.09
N GLU A 323 2.41 -3.83 6.13
CA GLU A 323 2.43 -5.01 5.26
C GLU A 323 1.90 -4.67 3.86
N TYR A 324 0.69 -4.11 3.74
CA TYR A 324 -0.04 -3.92 2.48
C TYR A 324 -0.16 -2.44 2.11
N LYS A 325 0.97 -1.71 2.13
CA LYS A 325 1.11 -0.24 1.99
C LYS A 325 0.17 0.48 1.01
N GLU A 326 -0.13 -0.12 -0.14
CA GLU A 326 -0.97 0.50 -1.19
C GLU A 326 -2.48 0.24 -1.00
N LEU A 327 -2.88 -0.53 0.01
CA LEU A 327 -4.26 -0.96 0.17
C LEU A 327 -5.14 0.09 0.85
N LEU A 328 -4.63 0.74 1.91
CA LEU A 328 -5.38 1.73 2.68
C LEU A 328 -4.95 3.15 2.27
N PRO A 329 -5.85 3.98 1.70
CA PRO A 329 -5.57 5.40 1.47
C PRO A 329 -5.25 6.10 2.79
N ASN A 330 -4.05 6.66 2.95
CA ASN A 330 -3.54 7.14 4.25
C ASN A 330 -3.25 8.64 4.28
N ARG A 331 -4.06 9.47 3.61
CA ARG A 331 -4.00 10.91 3.85
C ARG A 331 -4.46 11.17 5.28
N LYS A 332 -3.81 12.12 5.99
CA LYS A 332 -4.20 12.50 7.35
C LYS A 332 -5.71 12.85 7.38
N PRO A 333 -6.50 12.27 8.30
CA PRO A 333 -7.93 12.58 8.38
C PRO A 333 -8.13 14.05 8.73
N THR A 334 -9.24 14.61 8.25
CA THR A 334 -9.62 16.01 8.42
C THR A 334 -11.02 16.11 9.05
N PRO A 335 -11.18 15.78 10.35
CA PRO A 335 -12.46 15.88 11.05
C PRO A 335 -13.18 17.24 10.95
N PRO A 336 -12.47 18.40 10.90
CA PRO A 336 -13.13 19.69 10.70
C PRO A 336 -13.76 19.85 9.32
N ALA A 337 -13.22 19.19 8.30
CA ALA A 337 -13.57 19.45 6.91
C ALA A 337 -14.71 18.57 6.40
N ILE A 338 -15.62 19.17 5.65
CA ILE A 338 -16.67 18.48 4.86
C ILE A 338 -16.42 18.59 3.36
N ILE A 339 -15.76 19.65 2.89
CA ILE A 339 -15.31 19.75 1.51
C ILE A 339 -13.99 19.00 1.41
N LYS A 340 -14.01 17.75 0.98
CA LYS A 340 -12.82 16.91 0.79
C LYS A 340 -13.13 15.72 -0.12
N ASN A 341 -12.06 15.08 -0.62
CA ASN A 341 -12.17 13.79 -1.27
C ASN A 341 -12.04 12.69 -0.20
N TYR A 342 -13.16 12.06 0.12
CA TYR A 342 -13.26 11.03 1.16
C TYR A 342 -12.48 9.75 0.80
N GLU A 343 -12.21 9.48 -0.49
CA GLU A 343 -11.45 8.31 -0.94
C GLU A 343 -9.97 8.36 -0.55
N LEU A 344 -9.45 9.52 -0.15
CA LEU A 344 -8.02 9.69 0.19
C LEU A 344 -7.67 9.22 1.61
N ASN A 345 -8.67 8.96 2.45
CA ASN A 345 -8.48 8.43 3.79
C ASN A 345 -9.40 7.22 4.02
N PHE A 346 -8.83 6.09 4.44
CA PHE A 346 -9.58 4.83 4.59
C PHE A 346 -10.75 4.90 5.59
N LEU A 347 -10.62 5.65 6.69
CA LEU A 347 -11.71 5.83 7.66
C LEU A 347 -12.80 6.76 7.12
N GLU A 348 -12.42 7.91 6.58
CA GLU A 348 -13.39 8.86 5.99
C GLU A 348 -14.16 8.20 4.83
N ASN A 349 -13.48 7.39 4.02
CA ASN A 349 -14.12 6.61 2.98
C ASN A 349 -15.10 5.57 3.54
N LEU A 350 -14.69 4.80 4.57
CA LEU A 350 -15.55 3.83 5.24
C LEU A 350 -16.86 4.47 5.72
N TYR A 351 -16.78 5.59 6.44
CA TYR A 351 -17.97 6.30 6.90
C TYR A 351 -18.84 6.83 5.76
N ALA A 352 -18.22 7.43 4.73
CA ALA A 352 -18.97 8.01 3.61
C ALA A 352 -19.70 6.94 2.79
N VAL A 353 -19.06 5.80 2.53
CA VAL A 353 -19.64 4.66 1.81
C VAL A 353 -20.71 3.98 2.67
N LEU A 354 -20.48 3.79 3.97
CA LEU A 354 -21.49 3.20 4.86
C LEU A 354 -22.76 4.05 4.93
N LEU A 355 -22.62 5.37 5.09
CA LEU A 355 -23.75 6.31 5.10
C LEU A 355 -24.55 6.26 3.78
N ASP A 356 -23.87 6.18 2.64
CA ASP A 356 -24.51 6.03 1.33
C ASP A 356 -25.37 4.76 1.25
N HIS A 357 -24.91 3.64 1.81
CA HIS A 357 -25.65 2.38 1.76
C HIS A 357 -26.77 2.33 2.80
N TYR A 358 -26.62 2.98 3.97
CA TYR A 358 -27.75 3.20 4.88
C TYR A 358 -28.88 3.97 4.20
N VAL A 359 -28.57 5.04 3.46
CA VAL A 359 -29.56 5.81 2.72
C VAL A 359 -30.24 4.99 1.62
N LYS A 360 -29.49 4.17 0.88
CA LYS A 360 -30.03 3.28 -0.18
C LYS A 360 -30.95 2.19 0.36
N MET A 361 -30.67 1.71 1.57
CA MET A 361 -31.46 0.68 2.27
C MET A 361 -32.53 1.25 3.19
N GLU A 362 -32.77 2.56 3.13
CA GLU A 362 -33.76 3.26 3.97
C GLU A 362 -33.50 3.12 5.49
N ARG A 363 -32.26 2.80 5.89
CA ARG A 363 -31.79 2.67 7.28
C ARG A 363 -31.38 4.03 7.86
N TYR A 364 -32.30 4.99 7.85
CA TYR A 364 -32.00 6.40 8.19
C TYR A 364 -31.69 6.62 9.68
N GLN A 365 -32.27 5.82 10.57
CA GLN A 365 -32.01 5.93 12.01
C GLN A 365 -30.58 5.53 12.33
N GLU A 366 -30.10 4.44 11.73
CA GLU A 366 -28.70 4.01 11.82
C GLU A 366 -27.77 5.02 11.16
N GLY A 367 -28.18 5.61 10.03
CA GLY A 367 -27.49 6.75 9.44
C GLY A 367 -27.36 7.92 10.41
N LEU A 368 -28.43 8.32 11.11
CA LEU A 368 -28.39 9.40 12.09
C LEU A 368 -27.51 9.06 13.28
N GLN A 369 -27.57 7.83 13.77
CA GLN A 369 -26.72 7.33 14.85
C GLN A 369 -25.24 7.42 14.45
N LEU A 370 -24.88 6.99 13.24
CA LEU A 370 -23.52 7.09 12.70
C LEU A 370 -23.00 8.54 12.73
N LEU A 371 -23.82 9.52 12.32
CA LEU A 371 -23.43 10.94 12.33
C LEU A 371 -23.25 11.50 13.75
N LYS A 372 -24.04 10.99 14.72
CA LYS A 372 -24.00 11.39 16.14
C LYS A 372 -22.86 10.74 16.92
N GLU A 373 -22.45 9.54 16.56
CA GLU A 373 -21.39 8.80 17.28
C GLU A 373 -20.00 9.11 16.71
N HIS A 374 -19.90 9.31 15.39
CA HIS A 374 -18.61 9.42 14.71
C HIS A 374 -18.42 10.78 14.04
N VAL A 375 -17.46 11.57 14.55
CA VAL A 375 -17.12 12.90 14.01
C VAL A 375 -16.72 12.85 12.54
N LEU A 376 -16.04 11.78 12.11
CA LEU A 376 -15.57 11.61 10.73
C LEU A 376 -16.71 11.35 9.72
N ALA A 377 -17.89 10.92 10.18
CA ALA A 377 -19.03 10.62 9.32
C ALA A 377 -19.84 11.86 8.90
N SER A 378 -19.64 13.01 9.55
CA SER A 378 -20.33 14.27 9.22
C SER A 378 -19.34 15.41 9.05
N ASN A 379 -18.84 15.93 10.17
CA ASN A 379 -17.65 16.75 10.43
C ASN A 379 -17.79 17.28 11.86
N LYS A 380 -16.76 17.95 12.39
CA LYS A 380 -16.76 18.48 13.77
C LYS A 380 -17.94 19.42 14.08
N LYS A 381 -18.40 20.23 13.14
CA LYS A 381 -19.43 21.26 13.38
C LYS A 381 -20.85 20.70 13.29
N ILE A 382 -21.12 19.84 12.32
CA ILE A 382 -22.40 19.13 12.13
C ILE A 382 -22.59 18.12 13.26
N HIS A 383 -21.55 17.32 13.57
CA HIS A 383 -21.57 16.41 14.70
C HIS A 383 -21.91 17.13 16.02
N ALA A 384 -21.24 18.26 16.30
CA ALA A 384 -21.52 19.03 17.51
C ALA A 384 -22.97 19.54 17.56
N ALA A 385 -23.52 20.01 16.43
CA ALA A 385 -24.91 20.45 16.35
C ALA A 385 -25.89 19.29 16.64
N LEU A 386 -25.62 18.10 16.07
CA LEU A 386 -26.43 16.89 16.25
C LEU A 386 -26.37 16.29 17.66
N VAL A 387 -25.20 16.27 18.29
CA VAL A 387 -25.02 15.71 19.64
C VAL A 387 -25.60 16.63 20.71
N GLN A 388 -25.40 17.94 20.55
CA GLN A 388 -25.86 18.92 21.52
C GLN A 388 -27.32 19.34 21.31
N ASN A 389 -27.95 18.93 20.20
CA ASN A 389 -29.23 19.44 19.71
C ASN A 389 -29.28 20.98 19.74
N ASN A 390 -28.17 21.62 19.36
CA ASN A 390 -28.01 23.07 19.39
C ASN A 390 -28.03 23.65 17.98
N TYR A 391 -29.19 24.22 17.63
CA TYR A 391 -29.47 24.82 16.32
C TYR A 391 -29.49 26.34 16.39
N SER A 392 -28.53 26.93 17.12
CA SER A 392 -28.39 28.38 17.20
C SER A 392 -27.83 28.98 15.90
N ASN A 393 -28.15 30.24 15.64
CA ASN A 393 -27.58 30.99 14.51
C ASN A 393 -26.04 31.03 14.56
N GLU A 394 -25.44 31.09 15.75
CA GLU A 394 -23.98 31.05 15.91
C GLU A 394 -23.39 29.73 15.40
N GLN A 395 -24.05 28.61 15.69
CA GLN A 395 -23.62 27.31 15.22
C GLN A 395 -23.79 27.18 13.71
N PHE A 396 -24.89 27.70 13.14
CA PHE A 396 -25.10 27.73 11.70
C PHE A 396 -24.08 28.59 10.95
N ILE A 397 -23.70 29.75 11.49
CA ILE A 397 -22.62 30.58 10.96
C ILE A 397 -21.29 29.82 11.03
N ALA A 398 -21.03 29.10 12.13
CA ALA A 398 -19.81 28.33 12.29
C ALA A 398 -19.71 27.16 11.30
N ILE A 399 -20.81 26.50 10.96
CA ILE A 399 -20.84 25.45 9.92
C ILE A 399 -20.50 26.05 8.55
N GLU A 400 -21.14 27.16 8.17
CA GLU A 400 -20.87 27.79 6.88
C GLU A 400 -19.45 28.32 6.77
N ALA A 401 -18.94 28.96 7.83
CA ALA A 401 -17.55 29.42 7.88
C ALA A 401 -16.55 28.26 7.72
N SER A 402 -16.84 27.09 8.31
CA SER A 402 -16.01 25.89 8.13
C SER A 402 -15.96 25.44 6.67
N VAL A 403 -17.09 25.46 5.96
CA VAL A 403 -17.14 25.11 4.53
C VAL A 403 -16.31 26.08 3.70
N GLN A 404 -16.39 27.38 3.98
CA GLN A 404 -15.58 28.38 3.29
C GLN A 404 -14.08 28.23 3.55
N GLN A 405 -13.69 27.87 4.79
CA GLN A 405 -12.31 27.55 5.14
C GLN A 405 -11.81 26.32 4.39
N ASP A 406 -12.62 25.26 4.32
CA ASP A 406 -12.27 24.05 3.57
C ASP A 406 -12.02 24.38 2.09
N ILE A 407 -12.89 25.16 1.47
CA ILE A 407 -12.74 25.63 0.08
C ILE A 407 -11.42 26.41 -0.09
N ALA A 408 -11.12 27.33 0.81
CA ALA A 408 -9.90 28.12 0.75
C ALA A 408 -8.62 27.27 0.84
N LEU A 409 -8.66 26.19 1.64
CA LEU A 409 -7.56 25.24 1.73
C LEU A 409 -7.39 24.39 0.46
N HIS A 410 -8.46 24.09 -0.27
CA HIS A 410 -8.36 23.38 -1.56
C HIS A 410 -7.93 24.27 -2.72
N VAL A 411 -8.40 25.51 -2.77
CA VAL A 411 -8.12 26.42 -3.90
C VAL A 411 -6.73 27.04 -3.76
N ASN A 412 -6.44 27.65 -2.62
CA ASN A 412 -5.24 28.46 -2.42
C ASN A 412 -4.31 27.93 -1.32
N ASN A 413 -4.67 26.83 -0.66
CA ASN A 413 -3.95 26.26 0.49
C ASN A 413 -3.66 27.33 1.58
N SER A 414 -4.56 28.31 1.73
CA SER A 414 -4.38 29.47 2.60
C SER A 414 -5.73 30.01 3.10
N LEU A 415 -5.77 30.41 4.37
CA LEU A 415 -6.94 31.04 4.99
C LEU A 415 -6.94 32.57 4.88
N GLN A 416 -5.95 33.17 4.21
CA GLN A 416 -5.83 34.64 4.10
C GLN A 416 -6.79 35.23 3.06
N HIS A 417 -7.19 34.45 2.06
CA HIS A 417 -7.99 34.91 0.91
C HIS A 417 -9.26 34.06 0.72
N ILE A 418 -10.01 33.84 1.80
CA ILE A 418 -11.21 32.99 1.78
C ILE A 418 -12.23 33.47 0.73
N GLY A 419 -12.53 34.76 0.68
CA GLY A 419 -13.50 35.32 -0.27
C GLY A 419 -13.15 35.03 -1.74
N LEU A 420 -11.92 35.34 -2.14
CA LEU A 420 -11.42 35.07 -3.51
C LEU A 420 -11.44 33.57 -3.82
N SER A 421 -11.03 32.73 -2.86
CA SER A 421 -11.03 31.27 -3.02
C SER A 421 -12.44 30.72 -3.24
N VAL A 422 -13.43 31.28 -2.53
CA VAL A 422 -14.84 30.88 -2.67
C VAL A 422 -15.41 31.31 -4.02
N GLU A 423 -15.03 32.49 -4.52
CA GLU A 423 -15.43 32.95 -5.87
C GLU A 423 -14.83 32.05 -6.95
N GLU A 424 -13.53 31.77 -6.86
CA GLU A 424 -12.82 30.88 -7.78
C GLU A 424 -13.42 29.48 -7.77
N TRP A 425 -13.66 28.90 -6.58
CA TRP A 425 -14.34 27.62 -6.43
C TRP A 425 -15.67 27.64 -7.18
N ARG A 426 -16.55 28.60 -6.89
CA ARG A 426 -17.91 28.70 -7.46
C ARG A 426 -17.94 28.77 -8.98
N GLN A 427 -16.91 29.35 -9.60
CA GLN A 427 -16.80 29.43 -11.06
C GLN A 427 -16.33 28.11 -11.69
N HIS A 428 -15.52 27.32 -10.97
CA HIS A 428 -14.73 26.25 -11.58
C HIS A 428 -15.05 24.84 -11.07
N TYR A 429 -15.63 24.66 -9.87
CA TYR A 429 -15.76 23.32 -9.24
C TYR A 429 -16.60 22.31 -10.05
N ARG A 430 -17.45 22.79 -10.95
CA ARG A 430 -18.29 21.96 -11.83
C ARG A 430 -17.56 21.47 -13.08
N GLN A 431 -16.43 22.09 -13.43
CA GLN A 431 -15.71 21.81 -14.67
C GLN A 431 -14.86 20.54 -14.48
N PRO A 432 -15.05 19.48 -15.29
CA PRO A 432 -14.35 18.21 -15.12
C PRO A 432 -12.83 18.29 -15.17
N GLU A 433 -12.29 19.27 -15.90
CA GLU A 433 -10.84 19.45 -16.10
C GLU A 433 -10.15 20.13 -14.90
N THR A 434 -10.91 20.63 -13.93
CA THR A 434 -10.35 21.34 -12.79
C THR A 434 -9.98 20.37 -11.66
N PRO A 435 -8.93 20.69 -10.87
CA PRO A 435 -8.55 19.88 -9.72
C PRO A 435 -9.63 19.81 -8.64
N TYR A 436 -10.63 20.71 -8.70
CA TYR A 436 -11.72 20.82 -7.76
C TYR A 436 -12.85 19.81 -8.01
N SER A 437 -12.99 19.32 -9.25
CA SER A 437 -14.15 18.52 -9.68
C SER A 437 -14.34 17.25 -8.85
N LEU A 438 -13.27 16.49 -8.64
CA LEU A 438 -13.32 15.25 -7.84
C LEU A 438 -13.69 15.52 -6.37
N VAL A 439 -13.13 16.60 -5.79
CA VAL A 439 -13.43 17.02 -4.43
C VAL A 439 -14.91 17.42 -4.31
N ALA A 440 -15.39 18.21 -5.27
CA ALA A 440 -16.78 18.66 -5.29
C ALA A 440 -17.77 17.49 -5.48
N GLN A 441 -17.47 16.54 -6.36
CA GLN A 441 -18.30 15.34 -6.57
C GLN A 441 -18.40 14.52 -5.28
N SER A 442 -17.26 14.21 -4.66
CA SER A 442 -17.19 13.45 -3.42
C SER A 442 -17.96 14.13 -2.28
N ALA A 443 -17.69 15.42 -2.04
CA ALA A 443 -18.35 16.19 -0.99
C ALA A 443 -19.85 16.39 -1.25
N SER A 444 -20.26 16.58 -2.51
CA SER A 444 -21.66 16.72 -2.88
C SER A 444 -22.46 15.44 -2.61
N LEU A 445 -21.95 14.27 -2.98
CA LEU A 445 -22.61 12.98 -2.69
C LEU A 445 -22.75 12.74 -1.18
N HIS A 446 -21.67 12.98 -0.43
CA HIS A 446 -21.70 12.79 1.02
C HIS A 446 -22.68 13.74 1.71
N MET A 447 -22.66 15.04 1.35
CA MET A 447 -23.61 16.03 1.87
C MET A 447 -25.05 15.66 1.55
N LEU A 448 -25.33 15.12 0.35
CA LEU A 448 -26.66 14.65 0.01
C LEU A 448 -27.14 13.51 0.91
N ASN A 449 -26.28 12.57 1.23
CA ASN A 449 -26.64 11.46 2.11
C ASN A 449 -26.92 11.95 3.53
N ILE A 450 -26.14 12.92 4.03
CA ILE A 450 -26.44 13.63 5.28
C ILE A 450 -27.82 14.29 5.20
N LEU A 451 -28.09 15.09 4.16
CA LEU A 451 -29.37 15.80 3.99
C LEU A 451 -30.57 14.85 3.98
N LYS A 452 -30.47 13.70 3.30
CA LYS A 452 -31.53 12.69 3.26
C LYS A 452 -31.80 12.10 4.65
N VAL A 453 -30.74 11.75 5.39
CA VAL A 453 -30.85 11.27 6.78
C VAL A 453 -31.53 12.32 7.66
N LEU A 454 -31.06 13.57 7.62
CA LEU A 454 -31.63 14.64 8.42
C LEU A 454 -33.09 14.90 8.10
N PHE A 455 -33.47 14.85 6.81
CA PHE A 455 -34.85 15.06 6.37
C PHE A 455 -35.80 13.98 6.92
N VAL A 456 -35.47 12.69 6.73
CA VAL A 456 -36.34 11.59 7.19
C VAL A 456 -36.37 11.47 8.71
N THR A 457 -35.28 11.85 9.38
CA THR A 457 -35.20 11.83 10.85
C THR A 457 -35.59 13.16 11.51
N GLU A 458 -36.27 14.04 10.75
CA GLU A 458 -36.90 15.27 11.23
C GLU A 458 -35.94 16.27 11.89
N GLN A 459 -34.65 16.26 11.51
CA GLN A 459 -33.66 17.25 11.94
C GLN A 459 -33.73 18.51 11.06
N TYR A 460 -34.90 19.12 10.98
CA TYR A 460 -35.27 20.09 9.95
C TYR A 460 -34.42 21.37 9.99
N GLU A 461 -34.10 21.91 11.17
CA GLU A 461 -33.34 23.16 11.28
C GLU A 461 -31.93 23.00 10.69
N LEU A 462 -31.28 21.87 11.00
CA LEU A 462 -29.96 21.56 10.45
C LEU A 462 -30.06 21.21 8.96
N PHE A 463 -31.10 20.48 8.54
CA PHE A 463 -31.37 20.20 7.13
C PHE A 463 -31.47 21.48 6.31
N GLU A 464 -32.28 22.46 6.74
CA GLU A 464 -32.45 23.73 6.03
C GLU A 464 -31.13 24.48 5.89
N LYS A 465 -30.33 24.55 6.96
CA LYS A 465 -29.03 25.22 6.89
C LYS A 465 -28.05 24.51 5.97
N LEU A 466 -27.95 23.19 6.06
CA LEU A 466 -27.08 22.41 5.16
C LEU A 466 -27.55 22.48 3.71
N MET A 467 -28.86 22.59 3.48
CA MET A 467 -29.43 22.75 2.15
C MET A 467 -29.07 24.10 1.52
N GLU A 468 -29.09 25.17 2.32
CA GLU A 468 -28.61 26.49 1.91
C GLU A 468 -27.13 26.41 1.48
N ILE A 469 -26.28 25.83 2.33
CA ILE A 469 -24.85 25.64 2.07
C ILE A 469 -24.63 24.80 0.81
N TYR A 470 -25.37 23.70 0.65
CA TYR A 470 -25.28 22.82 -0.51
C TYR A 470 -25.57 23.58 -1.81
N LYS A 471 -26.69 24.30 -1.88
CA LYS A 471 -27.05 25.13 -3.04
C LYS A 471 -26.01 26.20 -3.32
N LYS A 472 -25.39 26.76 -2.28
CA LYS A 472 -24.45 27.87 -2.38
C LYS A 472 -23.06 27.45 -2.86
N TYR A 473 -22.57 26.27 -2.47
CA TYR A 473 -21.16 25.87 -2.66
C TYR A 473 -20.94 24.49 -3.30
N LEU A 474 -21.93 23.59 -3.36
CA LEU A 474 -21.76 22.18 -3.77
C LEU A 474 -22.82 21.68 -4.77
N LEU A 475 -23.55 22.60 -5.39
CA LEU A 475 -24.65 22.28 -6.29
C LEU A 475 -24.15 21.61 -7.57
N ILE A 476 -24.30 20.28 -7.63
CA ILE A 476 -24.07 19.46 -8.82
C ILE A 476 -25.45 19.01 -9.31
N ASP A 477 -25.79 19.34 -10.56
CA ASP A 477 -27.17 19.25 -11.04
C ASP A 477 -27.72 17.81 -10.97
N ASP A 478 -26.95 16.81 -11.41
CA ASP A 478 -27.33 15.39 -11.34
C ASP A 478 -27.57 14.90 -9.90
N HIS A 479 -26.78 15.41 -8.96
CA HIS A 479 -26.89 15.08 -7.55
C HIS A 479 -28.13 15.73 -6.95
N PHE A 480 -28.32 17.02 -7.22
CA PHE A 480 -29.44 17.79 -6.71
C PHE A 480 -30.79 17.27 -7.20
N GLU A 481 -30.89 16.85 -8.46
CA GLU A 481 -32.13 16.26 -8.98
C GLU A 481 -32.46 14.94 -8.26
N LYS A 482 -31.46 14.09 -7.94
CA LYS A 482 -31.68 12.89 -7.10
C LYS A 482 -32.21 13.24 -5.72
N LEU A 483 -31.74 14.34 -5.11
CA LEU A 483 -32.27 14.80 -3.83
C LEU A 483 -33.70 15.33 -3.96
N ARG A 484 -34.00 16.06 -5.04
CA ARG A 484 -35.35 16.58 -5.28
C ARG A 484 -36.37 15.47 -5.44
N VAL A 485 -36.04 14.46 -6.27
CA VAL A 485 -36.86 13.26 -6.46
C VAL A 485 -37.07 12.54 -5.13
N PHE A 486 -36.00 12.38 -4.34
CA PHE A 486 -36.09 11.79 -3.02
C PHE A 486 -37.06 12.54 -2.11
N ILE A 487 -36.89 13.86 -1.92
CA ILE A 487 -37.76 14.66 -1.05
C ILE A 487 -39.22 14.61 -1.52
N SER A 488 -39.46 14.68 -2.84
CA SER A 488 -40.83 14.59 -3.40
C SER A 488 -41.51 13.25 -3.19
N ALA A 489 -40.78 12.19 -2.81
CA ALA A 489 -41.39 10.91 -2.47
C ALA A 489 -41.95 10.89 -1.02
N TYR A 490 -41.54 11.84 -0.18
CA TYR A 490 -41.92 11.94 1.24
C TYR A 490 -42.90 13.10 1.54
N VAL A 491 -43.10 14.01 0.57
CA VAL A 491 -44.00 15.17 0.64
C VAL A 491 -45.08 15.00 -0.42
#